data_AF-A0A8S0FFU2-F1
#
_entry.id   AF-A0A8S0FFU2-F1
#
_cell.length_a   1.000
_cell.length_b   1.000
_cell.length_c   1.000
_cell.angle_alpha   90.00
_cell.angle_beta   90.00
_cell.angle_gamma   90.00
#
_symmetry.space_group_name_H-M   'P 1'
#
loop_
_entity.id
_entity.type
_entity.pdbx_description
1 polymer ?
#
loop_
_entity_poly.entity_id
_entity_poly.type
_entity_poly.pdbx_seq_one_letter_code
_entity_poly.pdbx_strand_id
1 'polypeptide(L)'
;MSATKLTRREQRAQAQHFIDTLEGSAFPNSKRIYITGTHPGVRVPMREIQLSPTLIGGSKEQPRVRRKRSDSGLRHLRPVWRSADCH
;
A
#
# COMPACT_ATOMS: atom_id res chain seq x y z
N MET A 1 42.14 5.44 7.43
CA MET A 1 41.33 6.27 6.52
C MET A 1 40.31 7.05 7.35
N SER A 2 40.52 8.36 7.54
CA SER A 2 39.60 9.22 8.29
C SER A 2 38.37 9.55 7.44
N ALA A 3 37.17 9.21 7.90
CA ALA A 3 35.93 9.60 7.24
C ALA A 3 35.81 11.13 7.24
N THR A 4 35.80 11.73 6.06
CA THR A 4 35.52 13.16 5.88
C THR A 4 34.09 13.43 6.33
N LYS A 5 33.92 14.28 7.36
CA LYS A 5 32.60 14.67 7.86
C LYS A 5 31.93 15.55 6.80
N LEU A 6 30.91 15.01 6.14
CA LEU A 6 30.07 15.74 5.19
C LEU A 6 29.40 16.94 5.87
N THR A 7 29.20 18.00 5.09
CA THR A 7 28.43 19.15 5.57
C THR A 7 26.97 18.75 5.81
N ARG A 8 26.28 19.45 6.71
CA ARG A 8 24.87 19.16 7.05
C ARG A 8 23.94 19.23 5.82
N ARG A 9 24.30 20.02 4.81
CA ARG A 9 23.57 20.14 3.53
C ARG A 9 23.76 18.89 2.67
N GLU A 10 24.99 18.40 2.54
CA GLU A 10 25.30 17.19 1.79
C GLU A 10 24.69 15.96 2.44
N GLN A 11 24.73 15.85 3.78
CA GLN A 11 24.06 14.78 4.51
C GLN A 11 22.55 14.76 4.25
N ARG A 12 21.90 15.93 4.23
CA ARG A 12 20.47 16.03 3.88
C ARG A 12 20.19 15.63 2.44
N ALA A 13 21.00 16.10 1.49
CA ALA A 13 20.83 15.74 0.08
C ALA A 13 21.00 14.24 -0.14
N GLN A 14 22.00 13.63 0.51
CA GLN A 14 22.27 12.21 0.42
C GLN A 14 21.20 11.36 1.10
N ALA A 15 20.67 11.81 2.26
CA ALA A 15 19.54 11.16 2.92
C ALA A 15 18.23 11.29 2.12
N GLN A 16 17.99 12.45 1.50
CA GLN A 16 16.83 12.64 0.62
C GLN A 16 16.91 11.71 -0.59
N HIS A 17 18.05 11.69 -1.27
CA HIS A 17 18.28 10.77 -2.38
C HIS A 17 18.12 9.31 -1.95
N PHE A 18 18.61 8.93 -0.76
CA PHE A 18 18.40 7.59 -0.22
C PHE A 18 16.91 7.26 -0.03
N ILE A 19 16.13 8.17 0.56
CA ILE A 19 14.67 8.02 0.72
C ILE A 19 13.98 7.91 -0.64
N ASP A 20 14.34 8.77 -1.60
CA ASP A 20 13.75 8.77 -2.95
C ASP A 20 14.11 7.47 -3.69
N THR A 21 15.31 6.93 -3.51
CA THR A 21 15.69 5.61 -4.07
C THR A 21 15.00 4.43 -3.39
N LEU A 22 14.52 4.59 -2.16
CA LEU A 22 13.62 3.61 -1.52
C LEU A 22 12.21 3.64 -2.14
N GLU A 23 11.85 4.68 -2.92
CA GLU A 23 10.60 4.73 -3.69
C GLU A 23 10.61 3.87 -4.96
N GLY A 24 11.56 2.95 -5.11
CA GLY A 24 11.33 1.77 -5.93
C GLY A 24 10.22 0.94 -5.29
N SER A 25 9.00 0.97 -5.85
CA SER A 25 7.90 0.20 -5.28
C SER A 25 8.28 -1.29 -5.25
N ALA A 26 8.67 -1.82 -4.10
CA ALA A 26 8.97 -3.24 -3.91
C ALA A 26 7.76 -4.15 -4.24
N PHE A 27 6.60 -3.53 -4.49
CA PHE A 27 5.33 -4.15 -4.81
C PHE A 27 4.68 -3.40 -5.98
N PRO A 28 5.10 -3.66 -7.24
CA PRO A 28 4.45 -3.09 -8.42
C PRO A 28 2.97 -3.47 -8.44
N ASN A 29 2.12 -2.58 -8.97
CA ASN A 29 0.65 -2.72 -8.97
C ASN A 29 0.00 -2.72 -7.57
N SER A 30 0.67 -2.21 -6.54
CA SER A 30 0.07 -2.02 -5.21
C SER A 30 0.11 -0.56 -4.76
N LYS A 31 -0.90 -0.13 -3.99
CA LYS A 31 -0.99 1.23 -3.43
C LYS A 31 -1.12 1.17 -1.90
N ARG A 32 -0.42 2.05 -1.18
CA ARG A 32 -0.63 2.22 0.26
C ARG A 32 -1.94 2.96 0.46
N ILE A 33 -2.85 2.36 1.21
CA ILE A 33 -4.12 2.97 1.60
C ILE A 33 -4.17 3.06 3.13
N TYR A 34 -5.01 3.96 3.63
CA TYR A 34 -5.27 4.08 5.06
C TYR A 34 -6.76 3.89 5.30
N ILE A 35 -7.10 2.89 6.10
CA ILE A 35 -8.48 2.61 6.47
C ILE A 35 -8.76 3.28 7.81
N THR A 36 -9.83 4.07 7.86
CA THR A 36 -10.30 4.68 9.10
C THR A 36 -10.92 3.61 9.98
N GLY A 37 -10.44 3.50 11.22
CA GLY A 37 -11.02 2.60 12.21
C GLY A 37 -12.37 3.13 12.73
N THR A 38 -13.01 2.35 13.60
CA THR A 38 -14.22 2.77 14.33
C THR A 38 -13.96 3.92 15.29
N HIS A 39 -12.75 3.99 15.86
CA HIS A 39 -12.35 5.08 16.74
C HIS A 39 -11.89 6.30 15.92
N PRO A 40 -12.41 7.49 16.22
CA PRO A 40 -11.98 8.71 15.55
C PRO A 40 -10.48 8.93 15.77
N GLY A 41 -9.76 9.24 14.68
CA GLY A 41 -8.31 9.49 14.71
C GLY A 41 -7.43 8.27 14.44
N VAL A 42 -7.96 7.04 14.47
CA VAL A 42 -7.17 5.83 14.14
C VAL A 42 -7.20 5.55 12.65
N ARG A 43 -6.01 5.44 12.03
CA ARG A 43 -5.84 5.06 10.62
C ARG A 43 -4.89 3.87 10.51
N VAL A 44 -5.40 2.76 9.96
CA VAL A 44 -4.61 1.54 9.77
C VAL A 44 -4.02 1.54 8.35
N PRO A 45 -2.69 1.49 8.19
CA PRO A 45 -2.09 1.38 6.87
C PRO A 45 -2.30 -0.03 6.31
N MET A 46 -2.80 -0.12 5.10
CA MET A 46 -2.99 -1.37 4.35
C MET A 46 -2.38 -1.21 2.94
N ARG A 47 -2.22 -2.32 2.22
CA ARG A 47 -1.84 -2.30 0.79
C ARG A 47 -2.99 -2.80 -0.08
N GLU A 48 -3.48 -1.95 -0.97
CA GLU A 48 -4.43 -2.34 -2.02
C GLU A 48 -3.63 -2.94 -3.18
N ILE A 49 -3.96 -4.16 -3.60
CA ILE A 49 -3.31 -4.84 -4.72
C ILE A 49 -4.24 -4.78 -5.94
N GLN A 50 -3.73 -4.23 -7.05
CA GLN A 50 -4.46 -4.18 -8.32
C GLN A 50 -4.16 -5.44 -9.13
N LEU A 51 -5.18 -6.27 -9.35
CA LEU A 51 -5.07 -7.50 -10.13
C LEU A 51 -5.41 -7.24 -11.60
N SER A 52 -4.78 -8.00 -12.49
CA SER A 52 -5.12 -7.99 -13.91
C SER A 52 -6.54 -8.53 -14.14
N PRO A 53 -7.25 -8.07 -15.19
CA PRO A 53 -8.55 -8.61 -15.53
C PRO A 53 -8.46 -10.10 -15.86
N THR A 54 -9.30 -10.92 -15.25
CA THR A 54 -9.38 -12.36 -15.55
C THR A 54 -10.46 -12.62 -16.58
N LEU A 55 -10.14 -13.35 -17.65
CA LEU A 55 -11.13 -13.80 -18.62
C LEU A 55 -12.10 -14.76 -17.94
N ILE A 56 -13.39 -14.43 -17.94
CA ILE A 56 -14.44 -15.27 -17.36
C ILE A 56 -15.17 -16.06 -18.46
N GLY A 57 -15.06 -15.62 -19.71
CA GLY A 57 -15.75 -16.20 -20.87
C GLY A 57 -15.93 -15.15 -21.97
N GLY A 58 -16.78 -15.43 -22.96
CA GLY A 58 -17.02 -14.56 -24.12
C GLY A 58 -16.55 -15.18 -25.44
N SER A 59 -16.91 -14.57 -26.57
CA SER A 59 -16.38 -14.97 -27.88
C SER A 59 -14.98 -14.39 -28.09
N LYS A 60 -14.28 -14.88 -29.12
CA LYS A 60 -12.94 -14.38 -29.47
C LYS A 60 -12.95 -12.88 -29.81
N GLU A 61 -14.07 -12.38 -30.34
CA GLU A 61 -14.29 -10.99 -30.71
C GLU A 61 -14.77 -10.12 -29.53
N GLN A 62 -15.40 -10.71 -28.51
CA GLN A 62 -15.90 -10.01 -27.32
C GLN A 62 -15.65 -10.79 -26.03
N PRO A 63 -14.39 -10.80 -25.54
CA PRO A 63 -14.05 -11.43 -24.27
C PRO A 63 -14.66 -10.66 -23.09
N ARG A 64 -15.36 -11.39 -22.21
CA ARG A 64 -15.86 -10.89 -20.93
C ARG A 64 -14.78 -11.05 -19.86
N VAL A 65 -14.23 -9.92 -19.42
CA VAL A 65 -13.18 -9.88 -18.39
C VAL A 65 -13.72 -9.36 -17.06
N ARG A 66 -13.33 -9.99 -15.95
CA ARG A 66 -13.61 -9.49 -14.60
C ARG A 66 -12.45 -8.66 -14.12
N ARG A 67 -12.70 -7.41 -13.75
CA ARG A 67 -11.74 -6.66 -12.94
C ARG A 67 -12.00 -6.93 -11.47
N LYS A 68 -11.15 -7.74 -10.83
CA LYS A 68 -11.20 -7.94 -9.38
C LYS A 68 -10.47 -6.77 -8.71
N ARG A 69 -11.21 -5.91 -8.01
CA ARG A 69 -10.62 -5.00 -7.02
C ARG A 69 -10.50 -5.77 -5.71
N SER A 70 -9.29 -5.83 -5.13
CA SER A 70 -9.05 -6.47 -3.83
C SER A 70 -9.86 -5.82 -2.69
N ASP A 71 -10.32 -4.59 -2.88
CA ASP A 71 -11.29 -3.89 -2.02
C ASP A 71 -12.61 -4.64 -1.77
N SER A 72 -12.98 -5.59 -2.64
CA SER A 72 -14.17 -6.41 -2.42
C SER A 72 -14.07 -7.32 -1.19
N GLY A 73 -12.86 -7.68 -0.74
CA GLY A 73 -12.65 -8.39 0.53
C GLY A 73 -12.71 -7.46 1.76
N LEU A 74 -12.41 -6.17 1.59
CA LEU A 74 -12.41 -5.20 2.69
C LEU A 74 -13.83 -4.77 3.14
N ARG A 75 -14.86 -5.01 2.32
CA ARG A 75 -16.27 -4.78 2.74
C ARG A 75 -16.74 -5.74 3.84
N HIS A 76 -16.12 -6.92 3.96
CA HIS A 76 -16.43 -7.91 5.00
C HIS A 76 -15.38 -7.98 6.10
N LEU A 77 -14.18 -7.42 5.89
CA LEU A 77 -13.23 -7.14 6.96
C LEU A 77 -13.70 -5.91 7.75
N ARG A 78 -14.87 -6.01 8.40
CA ARG A 78 -15.14 -5.18 9.58
C ARG A 78 -13.98 -5.46 10.54
N PRO A 79 -13.28 -4.45 11.06
CA PRO A 79 -12.18 -4.69 11.97
C PRO A 79 -12.71 -5.47 13.19
N VAL A 80 -12.25 -6.72 13.34
CA VAL A 80 -12.55 -7.62 14.47
C VAL A 80 -11.87 -7.15 15.78
N TRP A 81 -11.25 -5.97 15.79
CA TRP A 81 -10.65 -5.35 16.99
C TRP A 81 -11.69 -4.87 18.02
N ARG A 82 -12.83 -5.56 18.17
CA ARG A 82 -13.71 -5.42 19.33
C ARG A 82 -13.16 -6.29 20.46
N SER A 83 -13.09 -5.68 21.64
CA SER A 83 -12.90 -6.31 22.95
C SER A 83 -11.44 -6.60 23.33
N ALA A 84 -10.70 -5.53 23.59
CA ALA A 84 -9.82 -5.51 24.74
C ALA A 84 -10.22 -4.30 25.60
N ASP A 85 -11.42 -4.38 26.17
CA ASP A 85 -11.78 -3.54 27.31
C ASP A 85 -10.89 -4.02 28.48
N CYS A 86 -9.77 -3.33 28.72
CA CYS A 86 -9.09 -3.40 30.00
C CYS A 86 -9.93 -2.61 31.00
N HIS A 87 -10.54 -3.33 31.93
CA HIS A 87 -10.98 -2.78 33.23
C HIS A 87 -9.78 -2.45 34.10
#